data_AF-A0A2D8AX08-F1
#
_entry.id   AF-A0A2D8AX08-F1
#
_cell.length_a   1.000
_cell.length_b   1.000
_cell.length_c   1.000
_cell.angle_alpha   90.00
_cell.angle_beta   90.00
_cell.angle_gamma   90.00
#
_symmetry.space_group_name_H-M   'P 1'
#
loop_
_entity.id
_entity.type
_entity.pdbx_description
1 polymer ?
#
loop_
_entity_poly.entity_id
_entity_poly.type
_entity_poly.pdbx_seq_one_letter_code
_entity_poly.pdbx_strand_id
1 'polypeptide(L)'
;MLFPELSPSWDETLQAISRAANSENGRLYLDANILIHCYEMSAAASEQMLTAFESYAERMRVPIWAARETWEYLQNRQVRAPLKGIADKIKNQFELLRRETARYIDDDALVDTTSSEFLAELNAALEQVETHLNSVAAHRPKRDDTTARLLPFIENHRLTSDLDRIIAKVDATADFRARHDIPPGFADAPIYDLEDNDDEARPAQRRQRGKKKNANGDLIIWCEVLDDCARTECEHLIMVTRDVTKGDWVYRPARTLDPNNTLQQNKSGLTLAHPLLVDEAKRHCPSLQSVHIISIEILAQIWTQQRFDVQQLAAALQAEDLTPAGRDAQLREEESANPEDDSEYVAHFGGEDMIFEPDPGDEFDLLIADIADEGWKSQNQAVRQLEPGVTELSRSQRLQLGKSLVLAANQGALEPAEFLERLLANARLGKALRSDVVMGAIAGVFITDEGEPNKPRATLPVIEAIYAAASVSELTRACEAVLVRLQPIRRSYLALPGETEEQLDIELVTDKGVLMNAFVNDNALLEDAVPPSRLMPSAGREEKISLAELGDLLAEEFVVPASWLKIRTTSTESEVSIPENLGFIKWGPHSGVMLR
;
A
#
# COMPACT_ATOMS: atom_id res chain seq x y z
N MET A 1 -7.12 32.43 7.61
CA MET A 1 -7.66 31.93 6.34
C MET A 1 -8.11 30.51 6.60
N LEU A 2 -9.41 30.19 6.50
CA LEU A 2 -9.93 28.85 6.86
C LEU A 2 -9.62 27.80 5.78
N PHE A 3 -9.42 28.22 4.54
CA PHE A 3 -9.08 27.33 3.43
C PHE A 3 -7.73 27.78 2.86
N PRO A 4 -6.74 26.88 2.73
CA PRO A 4 -5.57 27.19 1.92
C PRO A 4 -6.01 27.31 0.46
N GLU A 5 -5.60 28.39 -0.23
CA GLU A 5 -5.89 28.58 -1.67
C GLU A 5 -5.22 27.50 -2.54
N LEU A 6 -4.18 26.85 -2.02
CA LEU A 6 -3.43 25.77 -2.64
C LEU A 6 -3.30 24.62 -1.64
N SER A 7 -3.71 23.42 -2.04
CA SER A 7 -3.48 22.23 -1.23
C SER A 7 -2.03 21.78 -1.37
N PRO A 8 -1.39 21.32 -0.27
CA PRO A 8 -0.03 20.78 -0.33
C PRO A 8 0.05 19.62 -1.32
N SER A 9 1.28 19.32 -1.76
CA SER A 9 1.51 18.07 -2.47
C SER A 9 1.26 16.86 -1.56
N TRP A 10 1.09 15.68 -2.16
CA TRP A 10 0.95 14.44 -1.41
C TRP A 10 2.20 14.16 -0.58
N ASP A 11 3.38 14.24 -1.18
CA ASP A 11 4.67 14.05 -0.50
C ASP A 11 4.87 15.00 0.68
N GLU A 12 4.57 16.30 0.51
CA GLU A 12 4.59 17.26 1.62
C GLU A 12 3.63 16.86 2.74
N THR A 13 2.46 16.33 2.38
CA THR A 13 1.45 15.89 3.33
C THR A 13 1.91 14.65 4.09
N LEU A 14 2.44 13.63 3.39
CA LEU A 14 3.00 12.44 4.00
C LEU A 14 4.16 12.79 4.93
N GLN A 15 5.07 13.68 4.51
CA GLN A 15 6.17 14.14 5.35
C GLN A 15 5.67 14.94 6.57
N ALA A 16 4.62 15.75 6.43
CA ALA A 16 4.03 16.46 7.56
C ALA A 16 3.40 15.50 8.58
N ILE A 17 2.64 14.50 8.10
CA ILE A 17 2.04 13.47 8.95
C ILE A 17 3.13 12.61 9.60
N SER A 18 4.15 12.19 8.84
CA SER A 18 5.28 11.39 9.34
C SER A 18 6.03 12.12 10.45
N ARG A 19 6.30 13.42 10.28
CA ARG A 19 6.91 14.26 11.33
C ARG A 19 6.02 14.38 12.56
N ALA A 20 4.72 14.63 12.36
CA ALA A 20 3.75 14.68 13.46
C ALA A 20 3.67 13.35 14.22
N ALA A 21 3.68 12.22 13.49
CA ALA A 21 3.62 10.87 14.04
C ALA A 21 4.90 10.46 14.76
N ASN A 22 6.04 11.08 14.46
CA ASN A 22 7.32 10.85 15.12
C ASN A 22 7.67 11.89 16.20
N SER A 23 6.85 12.94 16.36
CA SER A 23 7.05 13.94 17.40
C SER A 23 6.79 13.36 18.80
N GLU A 24 7.63 13.73 19.77
CA GLU A 24 7.49 13.34 21.18
C GLU A 24 6.13 13.79 21.76
N ASN A 25 5.67 14.98 21.36
CA ASN A 25 4.38 15.56 21.75
C ASN A 25 3.27 15.31 20.73
N GLY A 26 3.48 14.37 19.80
CA GLY A 26 2.45 13.90 18.88
C GLY A 26 1.57 12.83 19.51
N ARG A 27 0.29 12.78 19.13
CA ARG A 27 -0.66 11.75 19.58
C ARG A 27 -1.47 11.19 18.43
N LEU A 28 -1.61 9.87 18.43
CA LEU A 28 -2.39 9.11 17.46
C LEU A 28 -3.63 8.55 18.14
N TYR A 29 -4.79 8.79 17.55
CA TYR A 29 -6.09 8.34 18.05
C TYR A 29 -6.78 7.44 17.03
N LEU A 30 -7.32 6.30 17.47
CA LEU A 30 -8.06 5.39 16.58
C LEU A 30 -9.56 5.57 16.70
N ASP A 31 -10.21 5.65 15.55
CA ASP A 31 -11.64 5.45 15.44
C ASP A 31 -12.04 3.99 15.67
N ALA A 32 -13.30 3.75 16.03
CA ALA A 32 -13.88 2.43 16.15
C ALA A 32 -13.78 1.63 14.84
N ASN A 33 -13.94 2.31 13.70
CA ASN A 33 -13.90 1.64 12.40
C ASN A 33 -12.53 1.05 12.04
N ILE A 34 -11.44 1.57 12.61
CA ILE A 34 -10.08 1.00 12.48
C ILE A 34 -9.99 -0.29 13.28
N LEU A 35 -10.39 -0.24 14.55
CA LEU A 35 -10.38 -1.40 15.45
C LEU A 35 -11.28 -2.53 14.95
N ILE A 36 -12.45 -2.17 14.42
CA ILE A 36 -13.39 -3.12 13.80
C ILE A 36 -12.77 -3.75 12.55
N HIS A 37 -11.95 -3.01 11.80
CA HIS A 37 -11.33 -3.51 10.59
C HIS A 37 -10.36 -4.67 10.84
N CYS A 38 -9.75 -4.77 12.02
CA CYS A 38 -8.95 -5.94 12.42
C CYS A 38 -9.71 -7.27 12.22
N TYR A 39 -11.02 -7.26 12.42
CA TYR A 39 -11.88 -8.45 12.24
C TYR A 39 -12.28 -8.73 10.78
N GLU A 40 -12.00 -7.80 9.88
CA GLU A 40 -12.36 -7.88 8.46
C GLU A 40 -11.15 -8.27 7.58
N MET A 41 -9.94 -8.20 8.12
CA MET A 41 -8.69 -8.57 7.44
C MET A 41 -8.13 -9.92 7.91
N SER A 42 -7.04 -10.36 7.29
CA SER A 42 -6.32 -11.57 7.72
C SER A 42 -5.68 -11.36 9.11
N ALA A 43 -5.44 -12.46 9.85
CA ALA A 43 -4.79 -12.37 11.16
C ALA A 43 -3.38 -11.75 11.06
N ALA A 44 -2.64 -12.04 9.99
CA ALA A 44 -1.32 -11.46 9.76
C ALA A 44 -1.38 -9.95 9.50
N ALA A 45 -2.33 -9.50 8.66
CA ALA A 45 -2.55 -8.07 8.41
C ALA A 45 -2.96 -7.33 9.68
N SER A 46 -3.86 -7.91 10.49
CA SER A 46 -4.26 -7.33 11.77
C SER A 46 -3.10 -7.27 12.76
N GLU A 47 -2.23 -8.28 12.80
CA GLU A 47 -1.08 -8.29 13.69
C GLU A 47 -0.11 -7.18 13.30
N GLN A 48 0.28 -7.10 12.01
CA GLN A 48 1.14 -6.04 11.50
C GLN A 48 0.61 -4.65 11.81
N MET A 49 -0.71 -4.43 11.66
CA MET A 49 -1.34 -3.16 12.02
C MET A 49 -1.22 -2.83 13.51
N LEU A 50 -1.50 -3.79 14.40
CA LEU A 50 -1.44 -3.56 15.84
C LEU A 50 -0.01 -3.37 16.33
N THR A 51 0.94 -4.16 15.84
CA THR A 51 2.37 -4.02 16.13
C THR A 51 2.90 -2.66 15.65
N ALA A 52 2.50 -2.21 14.45
CA ALA A 52 2.85 -0.88 13.97
C ALA A 52 2.32 0.23 14.88
N PHE A 53 1.08 0.11 15.38
CA PHE A 53 0.54 1.05 16.37
C PHE A 53 1.26 1.02 17.71
N GLU A 54 1.67 -0.15 18.20
CA GLU A 54 2.39 -0.30 19.47
C GLU A 54 3.76 0.37 19.45
N SER A 55 4.38 0.53 18.28
CA SER A 55 5.64 1.29 18.13
C SER A 55 5.52 2.76 18.56
N TYR A 56 4.30 3.32 18.59
CA TYR A 56 4.05 4.68 19.08
C TYR A 56 3.87 4.74 20.61
N ALA A 57 3.82 3.60 21.29
CA ALA A 57 3.76 3.45 22.75
C ALA A 57 2.71 4.37 23.41
N GLU A 58 3.13 5.25 24.33
CA GLU A 58 2.23 6.15 25.05
C GLU A 58 1.59 7.25 24.19
N ARG A 59 2.05 7.45 22.95
CA ARG A 59 1.45 8.41 22.03
C ARG A 59 0.22 7.85 21.32
N MET A 60 0.08 6.53 21.35
CA MET A 60 -1.05 5.80 20.82
C MET A 60 -2.19 5.73 21.84
N ARG A 61 -3.38 6.20 21.44
CA ARG A 61 -4.58 6.27 22.27
C ARG A 61 -5.84 5.77 21.57
N VAL A 62 -6.74 5.19 22.36
CA VAL A 62 -8.06 4.72 21.92
C VAL A 62 -9.15 5.43 22.74
N PRO A 63 -10.01 6.25 22.13
CA PRO A 63 -11.18 6.82 22.81
C PRO A 63 -12.07 5.72 23.43
N ILE A 64 -12.61 5.96 24.62
CA ILE A 64 -13.43 4.96 25.33
C ILE A 64 -14.68 4.65 24.50
N TRP A 65 -15.26 5.66 23.84
CA TRP A 65 -16.40 5.44 22.97
C TRP A 65 -16.08 4.52 21.78
N ALA A 66 -14.89 4.69 21.18
CA ALA A 66 -14.43 3.80 20.11
C ALA A 66 -14.24 2.35 20.59
N ALA A 67 -13.67 2.17 21.79
CA ALA A 67 -13.58 0.87 22.45
C ALA A 67 -14.96 0.25 22.70
N ARG A 68 -15.94 1.05 23.17
CA ARG A 68 -17.32 0.60 23.39
C ARG A 68 -17.99 0.14 22.11
N GLU A 69 -17.84 0.90 21.02
CA GLU A 69 -18.41 0.54 19.71
C GLU A 69 -17.79 -0.74 19.15
N THR A 70 -16.47 -0.92 19.33
CA THR A 70 -15.78 -2.16 18.97
C THR A 70 -16.32 -3.35 19.78
N TRP A 71 -16.56 -3.16 21.07
CA TRP A 71 -17.18 -4.19 21.92
C TRP A 71 -18.63 -4.51 21.52
N GLU A 72 -19.45 -3.49 21.22
CA GLU A 72 -20.81 -3.69 20.72
C GLU A 72 -20.80 -4.45 19.38
N TYR A 73 -19.86 -4.13 18.50
CA TYR A 73 -19.67 -4.83 17.24
C TYR A 73 -19.32 -6.31 17.48
N LEU A 74 -18.44 -6.61 18.43
CA LEU A 74 -18.12 -7.97 18.84
C LEU A 74 -19.39 -8.69 19.34
N GLN A 75 -20.15 -8.12 20.26
CA GLN A 75 -21.32 -8.82 20.83
C GLN A 75 -22.43 -9.10 19.81
N ASN A 76 -22.62 -8.22 18.83
CA ASN A 76 -23.81 -8.25 17.96
C ASN A 76 -23.60 -8.98 16.63
N ARG A 77 -22.37 -9.23 16.16
CA ARG A 77 -22.14 -9.86 14.83
C ARG A 77 -22.03 -11.38 14.93
N GLN A 78 -22.88 -12.09 14.19
CA GLN A 78 -22.64 -13.50 13.86
C GLN A 78 -21.36 -13.63 13.03
N VAL A 79 -20.65 -14.75 13.18
CA VAL A 79 -19.44 -15.05 12.40
C VAL A 79 -19.79 -15.01 10.91
N ARG A 80 -19.43 -13.92 10.25
CA ARG A 80 -19.57 -13.81 8.79
C ARG A 80 -18.49 -14.67 8.17
N ALA A 81 -18.88 -15.45 7.17
CA ALA A 81 -17.97 -16.13 6.26
C ALA A 81 -17.82 -15.23 5.03
N PRO A 82 -16.91 -14.24 5.03
CA PRO A 82 -16.88 -13.18 4.02
C PRO A 82 -16.78 -13.75 2.60
N LEU A 83 -16.04 -14.85 2.45
CA LEU A 83 -15.78 -15.48 1.15
C LEU A 83 -16.87 -16.49 0.73
N LYS A 84 -17.78 -16.89 1.63
CA LYS A 84 -18.83 -17.88 1.30
C LYS A 84 -19.73 -17.40 0.18
N GLY A 85 -20.20 -16.15 0.24
CA GLY A 85 -21.08 -15.60 -0.79
C GLY A 85 -20.40 -15.51 -2.16
N ILE A 86 -19.10 -15.22 -2.19
CA ILE A 86 -18.29 -15.21 -3.42
C ILE A 86 -18.12 -16.63 -3.95
N ALA A 87 -17.75 -17.58 -3.10
CA ALA A 87 -17.60 -18.99 -3.46
C ALA A 87 -18.91 -19.59 -4.00
N ASP A 88 -20.04 -19.32 -3.36
CA ASP A 88 -21.36 -19.79 -3.80
C ASP A 88 -21.72 -19.19 -5.18
N LYS A 89 -21.39 -17.91 -5.43
CA LYS A 89 -21.59 -17.29 -6.75
C LYS A 89 -20.75 -17.97 -7.84
N ILE A 90 -19.46 -18.25 -7.58
CA ILE A 90 -18.56 -18.90 -8.55
C ILE A 90 -19.05 -20.32 -8.85
N LYS A 91 -19.43 -21.09 -7.83
CA LYS A 91 -20.01 -22.43 -8.02
C LYS A 91 -21.25 -22.42 -8.93
N ASN A 92 -22.15 -21.45 -8.73
CA ASN A 92 -23.31 -21.31 -9.61
C ASN A 92 -22.92 -20.98 -11.06
N GLN A 93 -21.82 -20.26 -11.28
CA GLN A 93 -21.29 -20.01 -12.63
C GLN A 93 -20.67 -21.27 -13.25
N PHE A 94 -19.99 -22.11 -12.45
CA PHE A 94 -19.47 -23.39 -12.93
C PHE A 94 -20.58 -24.37 -13.32
N GLU A 95 -21.66 -24.44 -12.54
CA GLU A 95 -22.85 -25.22 -12.90
C GLU A 95 -23.49 -24.72 -14.20
N LEU A 96 -23.55 -23.40 -14.38
CA LEU A 96 -24.01 -22.80 -15.63
C LEU A 96 -23.09 -23.19 -16.80
N LEU A 97 -21.77 -23.06 -16.64
CA LEU A 97 -20.79 -23.42 -17.65
C LEU A 97 -20.87 -24.90 -18.04
N ARG A 98 -20.97 -25.82 -17.06
CA ARG A 98 -21.18 -27.26 -17.30
C ARG A 98 -22.39 -27.50 -18.19
N ARG A 99 -23.52 -26.88 -17.86
CA ARG A 99 -24.77 -27.04 -18.59
C ARG A 99 -24.71 -26.48 -20.01
N GLU A 100 -24.17 -25.27 -20.19
CA GLU A 100 -24.08 -24.67 -21.53
C GLU A 100 -23.04 -25.41 -22.39
N THR A 101 -21.90 -25.84 -21.83
CA THR A 101 -20.89 -26.62 -22.57
C THR A 101 -21.47 -27.95 -23.06
N ALA A 102 -22.16 -28.69 -22.19
CA ALA A 102 -22.82 -29.94 -22.58
C ALA A 102 -23.94 -29.75 -23.61
N ARG A 103 -24.42 -28.51 -23.80
CA ARG A 103 -25.45 -28.17 -24.79
C ARG A 103 -24.88 -27.84 -26.16
N TYR A 104 -23.70 -27.22 -26.22
CA TYR A 104 -23.14 -26.65 -27.45
C TYR A 104 -21.92 -27.38 -28.00
N ILE A 105 -21.22 -28.19 -27.20
CA ILE A 105 -20.01 -28.91 -27.64
C ILE A 105 -20.36 -30.34 -28.10
N ASP A 106 -20.08 -30.61 -29.36
CA ASP A 106 -20.14 -31.95 -29.99
C ASP A 106 -18.77 -32.36 -30.54
N ASP A 107 -18.69 -33.58 -31.10
CA ASP A 107 -17.43 -34.12 -31.65
C ASP A 107 -16.94 -33.32 -32.88
N ASP A 108 -17.83 -32.62 -33.59
CA ASP A 108 -17.47 -31.80 -34.76
C ASP A 108 -16.83 -30.47 -34.36
N ALA A 109 -17.13 -29.97 -33.15
CA ALA A 109 -16.55 -28.76 -32.59
C ALA A 109 -15.13 -28.93 -32.03
N LEU A 110 -14.61 -30.16 -31.95
CA LEU A 110 -13.35 -30.50 -31.30
C LEU A 110 -12.36 -31.12 -32.30
N VAL A 111 -11.11 -30.65 -32.29
CA VAL A 111 -10.09 -31.07 -33.28
C VAL A 111 -9.36 -32.35 -32.84
N ASP A 112 -9.09 -32.49 -31.54
CA ASP A 112 -8.15 -33.50 -31.01
C ASP A 112 -8.75 -34.40 -29.91
N THR A 113 -10.02 -34.26 -29.58
CA THR A 113 -10.68 -35.01 -28.50
C THR A 113 -12.17 -35.21 -28.77
N THR A 114 -12.78 -36.20 -28.13
CA THR A 114 -14.23 -36.39 -28.18
C THR A 114 -14.96 -35.46 -27.21
N SER A 115 -16.21 -35.12 -27.49
CA SER A 115 -17.07 -34.34 -26.57
C SER A 115 -17.15 -35.00 -25.19
N SER A 116 -17.17 -36.33 -25.13
CA SER A 116 -17.16 -37.06 -23.86
C SER A 116 -15.86 -36.90 -23.07
N GLU A 117 -14.71 -36.93 -23.74
CA GLU A 117 -13.39 -36.76 -23.10
C GLU A 117 -13.21 -35.31 -22.64
N PHE A 118 -13.53 -34.33 -23.50
CA PHE A 118 -13.50 -32.91 -23.16
C PHE A 118 -14.39 -32.58 -21.95
N LEU A 119 -15.64 -33.06 -21.92
CA LEU A 119 -16.54 -32.84 -20.78
C LEU A 119 -16.02 -33.51 -19.51
N ALA A 120 -15.34 -34.65 -19.61
CA ALA A 120 -14.72 -35.30 -18.44
C ALA A 120 -13.55 -34.47 -17.89
N GLU A 121 -12.68 -33.95 -18.78
CA GLU A 121 -11.56 -33.09 -18.42
C GLU A 121 -12.04 -31.77 -17.81
N LEU A 122 -13.02 -31.11 -18.43
CA LEU A 122 -13.63 -29.89 -17.91
C LEU A 122 -14.21 -30.13 -16.51
N ASN A 123 -14.96 -31.21 -16.31
CA ASN A 123 -15.52 -31.53 -15.01
C ASN A 123 -14.44 -31.77 -13.94
N ALA A 124 -13.37 -32.50 -14.29
CA ALA A 124 -12.25 -32.73 -13.39
C ALA A 124 -11.54 -31.42 -13.00
N ALA A 125 -11.33 -30.50 -13.96
CA ALA A 125 -10.77 -29.18 -13.69
C ALA A 125 -11.68 -28.36 -12.76
N LEU A 126 -12.99 -28.32 -13.03
CA LEU A 126 -13.95 -27.60 -12.20
C LEU A 126 -14.05 -28.18 -10.78
N GLU A 127 -13.96 -29.51 -10.62
CA GLU A 127 -13.94 -30.18 -9.30
C GLU A 127 -12.69 -29.81 -8.48
N GLN A 128 -11.52 -29.67 -9.11
CA GLN A 128 -10.33 -29.17 -8.43
C GLN A 128 -10.54 -27.74 -7.92
N VAL A 129 -11.09 -26.86 -8.74
CA VAL A 129 -11.39 -25.48 -8.32
C VAL A 129 -12.46 -25.45 -7.22
N GLU A 130 -13.51 -26.27 -7.31
CA GLU A 130 -14.53 -26.40 -6.26
C GLU A 130 -13.96 -26.85 -4.93
N THR A 131 -12.93 -27.70 -4.93
CA THR A 131 -12.23 -28.15 -3.72
C THR A 131 -11.56 -26.96 -3.03
N HIS A 132 -10.88 -26.09 -3.78
CA HIS A 132 -10.30 -24.86 -3.23
C HIS A 132 -11.39 -23.87 -2.77
N LEU A 133 -12.46 -23.70 -3.55
CA LEU A 133 -13.60 -22.85 -3.16
C LEU A 133 -14.27 -23.33 -1.87
N ASN A 134 -14.37 -24.64 -1.66
CA ASN A 134 -14.89 -25.21 -0.43
C ASN A 134 -14.00 -24.90 0.77
N SER A 135 -12.68 -25.01 0.62
CA SER A 135 -11.71 -24.63 1.65
C SER A 135 -11.84 -23.15 2.02
N VAL A 136 -11.92 -22.28 1.00
CA VAL A 136 -12.06 -20.83 1.16
C VAL A 136 -13.43 -20.43 1.75
N ALA A 137 -14.52 -21.08 1.34
CA ALA A 137 -15.86 -20.84 1.88
C ALA A 137 -16.01 -21.32 3.34
N ALA A 138 -15.27 -22.38 3.69
CA ALA A 138 -15.15 -22.89 5.04
C ALA A 138 -14.24 -22.01 5.92
N HIS A 139 -13.39 -21.18 5.31
CA HIS A 139 -12.57 -20.24 6.05
C HIS A 139 -13.44 -19.38 6.98
N ARG A 140 -13.02 -19.33 8.24
CA ARG A 140 -13.58 -18.45 9.26
C ARG A 140 -12.43 -17.58 9.71
N PRO A 141 -12.59 -16.24 9.69
CA PRO A 141 -11.61 -15.36 10.31
C PRO A 141 -11.34 -15.86 11.73
N LYS A 142 -10.06 -15.90 12.13
CA LYS A 142 -9.63 -16.35 13.46
C LYS A 142 -9.99 -15.28 14.50
N ARG A 143 -11.28 -15.14 14.74
CA ARG A 143 -11.86 -14.07 15.54
C ARG A 143 -11.43 -14.15 16.99
N ASP A 144 -11.25 -15.35 17.52
CA ASP A 144 -10.80 -15.55 18.90
C ASP A 144 -9.37 -15.06 19.06
N ASP A 145 -8.47 -15.40 18.13
CA ASP A 145 -7.09 -14.89 18.10
C ASP A 145 -7.07 -13.36 17.96
N THR A 146 -7.86 -12.83 17.02
CA THR A 146 -7.97 -11.36 16.82
C THR A 146 -8.49 -10.67 18.08
N THR A 147 -9.47 -11.26 18.77
CA THR A 147 -10.03 -10.71 20.02
C THR A 147 -9.04 -10.79 21.16
N ALA A 148 -8.33 -11.93 21.29
CA ALA A 148 -7.30 -12.14 22.30
C ALA A 148 -6.14 -11.15 22.15
N ARG A 149 -5.87 -10.70 20.91
CA ARG A 149 -4.87 -9.66 20.61
C ARG A 149 -5.40 -8.24 20.79
N LEU A 150 -6.58 -7.93 20.25
CA LEU A 150 -7.13 -6.59 20.16
C LEU A 150 -7.64 -6.05 21.50
N LEU A 151 -8.26 -6.88 22.34
CA LEU A 151 -8.79 -6.39 23.63
C LEU A 151 -7.69 -5.91 24.59
N PRO A 152 -6.58 -6.66 24.79
CA PRO A 152 -5.44 -6.14 25.56
C PRO A 152 -4.86 -4.86 24.96
N PHE A 153 -4.74 -4.77 23.64
CA PHE A 153 -4.30 -3.54 22.96
C PHE A 153 -5.21 -2.36 23.31
N ILE A 154 -6.53 -2.51 23.15
CA ILE A 154 -7.49 -1.46 23.50
C ILE A 154 -7.37 -1.08 24.98
N GLU A 155 -7.28 -2.04 25.89
CA GLU A 155 -7.17 -1.78 27.32
C GLU A 155 -5.88 -1.02 27.69
N ASN A 156 -4.76 -1.35 27.06
CA ASN A 156 -3.46 -0.70 27.29
C ASN A 156 -3.41 0.73 26.74
N HIS A 157 -4.16 1.01 25.68
CA HIS A 157 -4.13 2.31 24.99
C HIS A 157 -5.37 3.18 25.22
N ARG A 158 -6.38 2.71 25.97
CA ARG A 158 -7.62 3.48 26.15
C ARG A 158 -7.38 4.81 26.86
N LEU A 159 -8.16 5.82 26.48
CA LEU A 159 -8.22 7.09 27.18
C LEU A 159 -8.85 6.93 28.57
N THR A 160 -8.47 7.82 29.48
CA THR A 160 -9.19 8.05 30.73
C THR A 160 -10.03 9.32 30.56
N SER A 161 -11.29 9.14 30.17
CA SER A 161 -12.24 10.20 29.80
C SER A 161 -13.39 10.33 30.80
N ASP A 162 -13.83 11.56 31.05
CA ASP A 162 -15.06 11.84 31.81
C ASP A 162 -16.26 11.81 30.85
N LEU A 163 -16.75 10.58 30.58
CA LEU A 163 -17.83 10.38 29.62
C LEU A 163 -19.12 11.08 30.03
N ASP A 164 -19.45 11.19 31.32
CA ASP A 164 -20.67 11.85 31.77
C ASP A 164 -20.66 13.34 31.38
N ARG A 165 -19.52 14.02 31.61
CA ARG A 165 -19.33 15.41 31.21
C ARG A 165 -19.37 15.58 29.70
N ILE A 166 -18.73 14.67 28.95
CA ILE A 166 -18.70 14.71 27.49
C ILE A 166 -20.10 14.50 26.91
N ILE A 167 -20.84 13.48 27.39
CA ILE A 167 -22.21 13.19 26.95
C ILE A 167 -23.12 14.40 27.22
N ALA A 168 -23.03 15.02 28.40
CA ALA A 168 -23.81 16.22 28.71
C ALA A 168 -23.51 17.40 27.74
N LYS A 169 -22.25 17.58 27.35
CA LYS A 169 -21.85 18.59 26.34
C LYS A 169 -22.39 18.23 24.95
N VAL A 170 -22.31 16.96 24.57
CA VAL A 170 -22.79 16.45 23.29
C VAL A 170 -24.31 16.62 23.19
N ASP A 171 -25.06 16.21 24.21
CA ASP A 171 -26.52 16.38 24.26
C ASP A 171 -26.94 17.85 24.12
N ALA A 172 -26.16 18.79 24.68
CA ALA A 172 -26.44 20.21 24.57
C ALA A 172 -26.16 20.81 23.17
N THR A 173 -25.34 20.15 22.33
CA THR A 173 -24.83 20.74 21.09
C THR A 173 -25.14 19.94 19.82
N ALA A 174 -25.40 18.63 19.92
CA ALA A 174 -25.56 17.72 18.79
C ALA A 174 -26.65 18.17 17.81
N ASP A 175 -27.85 18.50 18.31
CA ASP A 175 -28.97 18.95 17.48
C ASP A 175 -28.66 20.25 16.71
N PHE A 176 -27.89 21.15 17.32
CA PHE A 176 -27.47 22.38 16.65
C PHE A 176 -26.43 22.08 15.57
N ARG A 177 -25.42 21.25 15.88
CA ARG A 177 -24.39 20.87 14.92
C ARG A 177 -24.97 20.14 13.72
N ALA A 178 -25.85 19.16 13.95
CA ALA A 178 -26.50 18.40 12.88
C ALA A 178 -27.35 19.27 11.95
N ARG A 179 -28.08 20.27 12.49
CA ARG A 179 -28.91 21.19 11.68
C ARG A 179 -28.13 22.20 10.85
N HIS A 180 -26.85 22.39 11.18
CA HIS A 180 -25.98 23.38 10.56
C HIS A 180 -24.76 22.74 9.88
N ASP A 181 -24.79 21.43 9.65
CA ASP A 181 -23.73 20.65 9.03
C ASP A 181 -22.35 20.90 9.67
N ILE A 182 -22.33 21.03 11.01
CA ILE A 182 -21.10 21.27 11.77
C ILE A 182 -20.46 19.91 12.10
N PRO A 183 -19.26 19.61 11.58
CA PRO A 183 -18.56 18.34 11.79
C PRO A 183 -18.12 18.13 13.24
N PRO A 184 -17.83 16.90 13.72
CA PRO A 184 -18.06 15.64 13.01
C PRO A 184 -19.45 15.07 13.34
N GLY A 185 -19.90 14.09 12.54
CA GLY A 185 -21.10 13.29 12.83
C GLY A 185 -22.42 13.84 12.29
N PHE A 186 -22.45 15.01 11.64
CA PHE A 186 -23.70 15.52 11.06
C PHE A 186 -24.22 14.61 9.93
N ALA A 187 -23.33 13.90 9.23
CA ALA A 187 -23.69 12.98 8.16
C ALA A 187 -24.42 11.72 8.66
N ASP A 188 -24.28 11.39 9.94
CA ASP A 188 -24.95 10.24 10.57
C ASP A 188 -26.32 10.59 11.16
N ALA A 189 -26.62 11.89 11.29
CA ALA A 189 -27.89 12.37 11.84
C ALA A 189 -29.07 11.98 10.93
N PRO A 190 -30.24 11.65 11.52
CA PRO A 190 -31.42 11.34 10.74
C PRO A 190 -31.87 12.56 9.93
N ILE A 191 -31.70 12.51 8.61
CA ILE A 191 -32.23 13.53 7.69
C ILE A 191 -33.73 13.27 7.58
N TYR A 192 -34.52 14.25 8.02
CA TYR A 192 -35.95 14.28 7.75
C TYR A 192 -36.11 15.02 6.41
N ASP A 193 -36.29 14.27 5.33
CA ASP A 193 -36.71 14.86 4.05
C ASP A 193 -38.01 15.62 4.29
N LEU A 194 -37.93 16.96 4.30
CA LEU A 194 -39.07 17.83 4.10
C LEU A 194 -39.40 17.76 2.61
N GLU A 195 -40.04 16.69 2.18
CA GLU A 195 -40.76 16.75 0.91
C GLU A 195 -41.87 17.79 1.08
N ASP A 196 -41.66 18.97 0.49
CA ASP A 196 -42.71 19.94 0.10
C ASP A 196 -43.62 19.29 -0.96
N ASN A 197 -44.27 18.18 -0.62
CA ASN A 197 -45.37 17.62 -1.41
C ASN A 197 -46.67 18.01 -0.73
N ASP A 198 -47.26 19.10 -1.22
CA ASP A 198 -48.60 19.65 -0.92
C ASP A 198 -49.77 18.68 -1.25
N ASP A 199 -49.52 17.37 -1.37
CA ASP A 199 -50.54 16.35 -1.63
C ASP A 199 -50.90 15.62 -0.31
N GLU A 200 -51.86 16.19 0.41
CA GLU A 200 -52.41 15.75 1.72
C GLU A 200 -52.98 14.30 1.79
N ALA A 201 -52.83 13.46 0.76
CA ALA A 201 -53.60 12.22 0.64
C ALA A 201 -52.81 10.90 0.64
N ARG A 202 -51.49 10.91 0.83
CA ARG A 202 -50.72 9.66 1.02
C ARG A 202 -49.87 9.74 2.28
N PRO A 203 -49.94 8.76 3.21
CA PRO A 203 -48.97 8.67 4.28
C PRO A 203 -47.61 8.38 3.63
N ALA A 204 -46.81 9.43 3.44
CA ALA A 204 -45.45 9.32 2.97
C ALA A 204 -44.71 8.36 3.91
N GLN A 205 -44.30 7.20 3.38
CA GLN A 205 -43.33 6.35 4.06
C GLN A 205 -42.03 7.15 4.12
N ARG A 206 -41.87 7.94 5.19
CA ARG A 206 -40.66 8.71 5.49
C ARG A 206 -39.48 7.75 5.50
N ARG A 207 -38.67 7.77 4.46
CA ARG A 207 -37.42 7.02 4.41
C ARG A 207 -36.43 7.72 5.33
N GLN A 208 -36.38 7.30 6.59
CA GLN A 208 -35.34 7.74 7.51
C GLN A 208 -33.98 7.24 6.98
N ARG A 209 -33.19 8.15 6.43
CA ARG A 209 -31.75 7.96 6.20
C ARG A 209 -31.01 8.49 7.43
N GLY A 210 -30.09 7.69 7.98
CA GLY A 210 -29.33 8.02 9.20
C GLY A 210 -29.35 6.89 10.25
N LYS A 211 -28.37 6.89 11.16
CA LYS A 211 -28.27 5.86 12.22
C LYS A 211 -29.27 6.17 13.34
N LYS A 212 -30.23 5.26 13.58
CA LYS A 212 -31.19 5.41 14.70
C LYS A 212 -30.56 5.24 16.09
N LYS A 213 -29.40 4.61 16.17
CA LYS A 213 -28.63 4.34 17.40
C LYS A 213 -27.22 4.90 17.21
N ASN A 214 -26.71 5.62 18.22
CA ASN A 214 -25.38 6.26 18.22
C ASN A 214 -25.16 7.34 17.14
N ALA A 215 -26.16 8.20 16.87
CA ALA A 215 -26.01 9.30 15.91
C ALA A 215 -24.90 10.31 16.29
N ASN A 216 -24.52 10.37 17.57
CA ASN A 216 -23.54 11.32 18.09
C ASN A 216 -22.18 10.68 18.43
N GLY A 217 -21.93 9.43 18.02
CA GLY A 217 -20.72 8.69 18.40
C GLY A 217 -19.43 9.42 18.02
N ASP A 218 -19.36 9.89 16.78
CA ASP A 218 -18.24 10.65 16.23
C ASP A 218 -17.94 11.93 17.03
N LEU A 219 -18.98 12.66 17.45
CA LEU A 219 -18.83 13.87 18.26
C LEU A 219 -18.34 13.56 19.67
N ILE A 220 -18.74 12.43 20.25
CA ILE A 220 -18.25 11.97 21.56
C ILE A 220 -16.76 11.63 21.45
N ILE A 221 -16.38 10.83 20.45
CA ILE A 221 -14.98 10.49 20.15
C ILE A 221 -14.14 11.76 20.00
N TRP A 222 -14.61 12.72 19.21
CA TRP A 222 -13.92 13.99 19.00
C TRP A 222 -13.71 14.78 20.31
N CYS A 223 -14.74 14.86 21.16
CA CYS A 223 -14.62 15.52 22.46
C CYS A 223 -13.61 14.84 23.39
N GLU A 224 -13.57 13.50 23.42
CA GLU A 224 -12.56 12.75 24.20
C GLU A 224 -11.14 13.08 23.74
N VAL A 225 -10.91 13.08 22.43
CA VAL A 225 -9.61 13.41 21.82
C VAL A 225 -9.17 14.82 22.21
N LEU A 226 -10.07 15.81 22.09
CA LEU A 226 -9.75 17.20 22.44
C LEU A 226 -9.46 17.38 23.93
N ASP A 227 -10.20 16.72 24.81
CA ASP A 227 -9.95 16.78 26.25
C ASP A 227 -8.59 16.17 26.62
N ASP A 228 -8.21 15.05 25.99
CA ASP A 228 -6.90 14.44 26.19
C ASP A 228 -5.76 15.31 25.64
N CYS A 229 -5.91 15.87 24.44
CA CYS A 229 -4.95 16.81 23.86
C CYS A 229 -4.71 18.03 24.76
N ALA A 230 -5.78 18.61 25.31
CA ALA A 230 -5.68 19.76 26.22
C ALA A 230 -4.97 19.40 27.53
N ARG A 231 -5.26 18.23 28.10
CA ARG A 231 -4.64 17.75 29.34
C ARG A 231 -3.15 17.47 29.19
N THR A 232 -2.72 17.08 27.99
CA THR A 232 -1.38 16.54 27.74
C THR A 232 -0.50 17.52 26.97
N GLU A 233 -0.99 18.74 26.74
CA GLU A 233 -0.30 19.79 25.98
C GLU A 233 0.18 19.31 24.61
N CYS A 234 -0.64 18.47 23.97
CA CYS A 234 -0.36 17.87 22.67
C CYS A 234 -0.03 18.96 21.63
N GLU A 235 1.00 18.73 20.82
CA GLU A 235 1.41 19.63 19.73
C GLU A 235 0.92 19.13 18.36
N HIS A 236 0.76 17.82 18.20
CA HIS A 236 0.29 17.22 16.95
C HIS A 236 -0.80 16.18 17.20
N LEU A 237 -1.99 16.43 16.68
CA LEU A 237 -3.12 15.51 16.73
C LEU A 237 -3.21 14.73 15.41
N ILE A 238 -3.19 13.40 15.47
CA ILE A 238 -3.47 12.52 14.33
C ILE A 238 -4.65 11.61 14.68
N MET A 239 -5.76 11.77 13.97
CA MET A 239 -6.91 10.86 14.05
C MET A 239 -6.87 9.89 12.87
N VAL A 240 -6.93 8.60 13.14
CA VAL A 240 -6.95 7.54 12.12
C VAL A 240 -8.37 6.99 12.00
N THR A 241 -8.96 7.10 10.81
CA THR A 241 -10.33 6.65 10.54
C THR A 241 -10.47 6.12 9.12
N ARG A 242 -11.34 5.14 8.90
CA ARG A 242 -11.75 4.72 7.54
C ARG A 242 -12.83 5.62 6.94
N ASP A 243 -13.37 6.56 7.70
CA ASP A 243 -14.48 7.42 7.27
C ASP A 243 -14.02 8.71 6.57
N VAL A 244 -13.13 8.55 5.60
CA VAL A 244 -12.55 9.69 4.86
C VAL A 244 -13.41 10.14 3.67
N THR A 245 -14.61 9.59 3.49
CA THR A 245 -15.46 9.85 2.32
C THR A 245 -16.73 10.65 2.62
N LYS A 246 -17.20 10.67 3.88
CA LYS A 246 -18.46 11.34 4.25
C LYS A 246 -18.39 12.87 4.32
N GLY A 247 -17.19 13.44 4.28
CA GLY A 247 -16.98 14.89 4.24
C GLY A 247 -17.19 15.63 5.57
N ASP A 248 -17.53 14.92 6.65
CA ASP A 248 -17.69 15.48 7.99
C ASP A 248 -16.45 15.31 8.88
N TRP A 249 -15.52 14.43 8.53
CA TRP A 249 -14.20 14.35 9.17
C TRP A 249 -13.12 15.06 8.36
N VAL A 250 -13.21 14.96 7.04
CA VAL A 250 -12.16 15.39 6.13
C VAL A 250 -12.68 16.28 5.01
N TYR A 251 -11.79 17.10 4.49
CA TYR A 251 -11.96 17.86 3.27
C TYR A 251 -11.10 17.23 2.17
N ARG A 252 -11.72 16.90 1.03
CA ARG A 252 -11.00 16.45 -0.17
C ARG A 252 -10.79 17.64 -1.10
N PRO A 253 -9.56 18.16 -1.24
CA PRO A 253 -9.31 19.22 -2.20
C PRO A 253 -9.54 18.74 -3.62
N ALA A 254 -10.10 19.61 -4.48
CA ALA A 254 -10.32 19.28 -5.88
C ALA A 254 -9.00 19.20 -6.68
N ARG A 255 -8.00 19.99 -6.25
CA ARG A 255 -6.69 20.07 -6.87
C ARG A 255 -5.58 20.01 -5.82
N THR A 256 -4.48 19.36 -6.17
CA THR A 256 -3.27 19.23 -5.35
C THR A 256 -2.06 19.68 -6.15
N LEU A 257 -0.96 20.01 -5.47
CA LEU A 257 0.31 20.28 -6.13
C LEU A 257 0.98 18.94 -6.49
N ASP A 258 1.56 18.87 -7.68
CA ASP A 258 2.51 17.81 -8.04
C ASP A 258 3.91 18.12 -7.44
N PRO A 259 4.89 17.20 -7.58
CA PRO A 259 6.27 17.44 -7.14
C PRO A 259 6.94 18.67 -7.78
N ASN A 260 6.44 19.13 -8.93
CA ASN A 260 6.92 20.32 -9.66
C ASN A 260 6.17 21.61 -9.26
N ASN A 261 5.33 21.58 -8.21
CA ASN A 261 4.46 22.68 -7.78
C ASN A 261 3.41 23.12 -8.82
N THR A 262 2.99 22.22 -9.69
CA THR A 262 1.91 22.42 -10.67
C THR A 262 0.58 21.92 -10.10
N LEU A 263 -0.50 22.66 -10.34
CA LEU A 263 -1.84 22.26 -9.89
C LEU A 263 -2.45 21.17 -10.78
N GLN A 264 -2.66 20.00 -10.21
CA GLN A 264 -3.31 18.86 -10.86
C GLN A 264 -4.62 18.46 -10.16
N GLN A 265 -5.43 17.62 -10.81
CA GLN A 265 -6.62 17.06 -10.15
C GLN A 265 -6.20 16.09 -9.04
N ASN A 266 -6.94 16.06 -7.93
CA ASN A 266 -6.66 15.16 -6.81
C ASN A 266 -7.08 13.71 -7.12
N LYS A 267 -6.28 13.03 -7.94
CA LYS A 267 -6.42 11.61 -8.29
C LYS A 267 -5.97 10.69 -7.16
N SER A 268 -4.89 11.08 -6.45
CA SER A 268 -4.30 10.33 -5.33
C SER A 268 -5.27 10.06 -4.16
N GLY A 269 -6.37 10.82 -4.09
CA GLY A 269 -7.36 10.68 -3.03
C GLY A 269 -6.93 11.37 -1.74
N LEU A 270 -6.04 12.36 -1.84
CA LEU A 270 -5.57 13.15 -0.71
C LEU A 270 -6.75 13.74 0.05
N THR A 271 -6.76 13.54 1.36
CA THR A 271 -7.72 14.17 2.27
C THR A 271 -6.97 14.97 3.33
N LEU A 272 -7.53 16.12 3.68
CA LEU A 272 -7.04 17.00 4.74
C LEU A 272 -8.08 17.03 5.87
N ALA A 273 -7.65 17.31 7.10
CA ALA A 273 -8.58 17.50 8.21
C ALA A 273 -9.60 18.61 7.88
N HIS A 274 -10.87 18.41 8.23
CA HIS A 274 -11.90 19.41 7.95
C HIS A 274 -11.57 20.75 8.66
N PRO A 275 -11.60 21.91 7.99
CA PRO A 275 -11.16 23.19 8.57
C PRO A 275 -11.84 23.59 9.88
N LEU A 276 -13.15 23.33 10.01
CA LEU A 276 -13.88 23.58 11.26
C LEU A 276 -13.38 22.73 12.43
N LEU A 277 -12.95 21.49 12.18
CA LEU A 277 -12.35 20.64 13.21
C LEU A 277 -10.96 21.14 13.59
N VAL A 278 -10.16 21.57 12.61
CA VAL A 278 -8.84 22.16 12.86
C VAL A 278 -8.97 23.43 13.72
N ASP A 279 -9.92 24.32 13.40
CA ASP A 279 -10.18 25.53 14.18
C ASP A 279 -10.68 25.21 15.59
N GLU A 280 -11.63 24.29 15.73
CA GLU A 280 -12.14 23.85 17.04
C GLU A 280 -11.03 23.24 17.90
N ALA A 281 -10.20 22.37 17.33
CA ALA A 281 -9.08 21.75 18.02
C ALA A 281 -8.07 22.79 18.52
N LYS A 282 -7.68 23.74 17.66
CA LYS A 282 -6.73 24.81 18.04
C LYS A 282 -7.29 25.76 19.10
N ARG A 283 -8.60 26.03 19.09
CA ARG A 283 -9.26 26.81 20.13
C ARG A 283 -9.32 26.08 21.47
N HIS A 284 -9.54 24.76 21.44
CA HIS A 284 -9.60 23.93 22.65
C HIS A 284 -8.20 23.64 23.21
N CYS A 285 -7.21 23.47 22.35
CA CYS A 285 -5.83 23.16 22.66
C CYS A 285 -4.87 24.14 21.96
N PRO A 286 -4.54 25.29 22.57
CA PRO A 286 -3.67 26.29 21.95
C PRO A 286 -2.23 25.81 21.64
N SER A 287 -1.80 24.70 22.25
CA SER A 287 -0.52 24.04 21.97
C SER A 287 -0.48 23.34 20.61
N LEU A 288 -1.64 23.02 20.02
CA LEU A 288 -1.70 22.28 18.76
C LEU A 288 -1.14 23.09 17.59
N GLN A 289 -0.05 22.58 17.02
CA GLN A 289 0.59 23.09 15.82
C GLN A 289 -0.06 22.50 14.57
N SER A 290 -0.32 21.19 14.56
CA SER A 290 -0.96 20.49 13.45
C SER A 290 -2.07 19.52 13.88
N VAL A 291 -3.03 19.34 12.98
CA VAL A 291 -4.18 18.43 13.12
C VAL A 291 -4.32 17.67 11.82
N HIS A 292 -4.22 16.35 11.89
CA HIS A 292 -4.33 15.44 10.77
C HIS A 292 -5.46 14.45 11.03
N ILE A 293 -6.30 14.23 10.03
CA ILE A 293 -7.32 13.18 10.05
C ILE A 293 -7.06 12.36 8.79
N ILE A 294 -6.59 11.14 8.98
CA ILE A 294 -6.00 10.32 7.92
C ILE A 294 -6.66 8.95 7.87
N SER A 295 -6.57 8.31 6.72
CA SER A 295 -6.97 6.92 6.56
C SER A 295 -5.85 5.95 6.96
N ILE A 296 -6.20 4.70 7.21
CA ILE A 296 -5.22 3.65 7.49
C ILE A 296 -4.32 3.37 6.28
N GLU A 297 -4.83 3.61 5.06
CA GLU A 297 -4.08 3.49 3.81
C GLU A 297 -2.94 4.52 3.74
N ILE A 298 -3.21 5.79 4.07
CA ILE A 298 -2.18 6.83 4.15
C ILE A 298 -1.13 6.44 5.19
N LEU A 299 -1.56 5.94 6.35
CA LEU A 299 -0.65 5.55 7.41
C LEU A 299 0.20 4.32 7.03
N ALA A 300 -0.38 3.33 6.34
CA ALA A 300 0.34 2.18 5.82
C ALA A 300 1.40 2.57 4.79
N GLN A 301 1.13 3.57 3.96
CA GLN A 301 2.13 4.13 3.04
C GLN A 301 3.29 4.82 3.80
N ILE A 302 2.98 5.59 4.85
CA ILE A 302 4.01 6.18 5.71
C ILE A 302 4.84 5.09 6.39
N TRP A 303 4.20 4.06 6.92
CA TRP A 303 4.86 2.90 7.52
C TRP A 303 5.77 2.17 6.54
N THR A 304 5.33 2.00 5.29
CA THR A 304 6.16 1.44 4.21
C THR A 304 7.40 2.30 3.97
N GLN A 305 7.26 3.63 3.92
CA GLN A 305 8.40 4.56 3.78
C GLN A 305 9.33 4.52 5.00
N GLN A 306 8.78 4.28 6.18
CA GLN A 306 9.52 4.07 7.42
C GLN A 306 10.02 2.62 7.59
N ARG A 307 9.80 1.76 6.57
CA ARG A 307 10.20 0.34 6.52
C ARG A 307 9.69 -0.49 7.71
N PHE A 308 8.46 -0.23 8.14
CA PHE A 308 7.74 -1.15 8.99
C PHE A 308 7.35 -2.39 8.19
N ASP A 309 7.30 -3.56 8.83
CA ASP A 309 6.70 -4.74 8.22
C ASP A 309 5.16 -4.60 8.19
N VAL A 310 4.66 -4.04 7.09
CA VAL A 310 3.22 -3.85 6.83
C VAL A 310 2.81 -4.46 5.49
N GLN A 311 3.56 -5.43 4.96
CA GLN A 311 3.29 -6.02 3.64
C GLN A 311 1.92 -6.69 3.56
N GLN A 312 1.55 -7.49 4.57
CA GLN A 312 0.26 -8.17 4.62
C GLN A 312 -0.88 -7.17 4.86
N LEU A 313 -0.64 -6.12 5.64
CA LEU A 313 -1.59 -5.02 5.81
C LEU A 313 -1.81 -4.26 4.50
N ALA A 314 -0.73 -3.88 3.81
CA ALA A 314 -0.78 -3.23 2.51
C ALA A 314 -1.57 -4.06 1.50
N ALA A 315 -1.32 -5.36 1.43
CA ALA A 315 -2.08 -6.29 0.59
C ALA A 315 -3.56 -6.32 0.95
N ALA A 316 -3.90 -6.39 2.23
CA ALA A 316 -5.29 -6.38 2.68
C ALA A 316 -6.03 -5.07 2.36
N LEU A 317 -5.34 -3.93 2.42
CA LEU A 317 -5.91 -2.62 2.14
C LEU A 317 -6.04 -2.31 0.64
N GLN A 318 -5.15 -2.87 -0.18
CA GLN A 318 -5.15 -2.74 -1.64
C GLN A 318 -6.09 -3.72 -2.34
N ALA A 319 -6.54 -4.77 -1.64
CA ALA A 319 -7.55 -5.69 -2.11
C ALA A 319 -8.93 -5.00 -2.22
N GLU A 320 -9.10 -4.11 -3.20
CA GLU A 320 -10.37 -3.45 -3.47
C GLU A 320 -11.42 -4.42 -4.06
N ASP A 321 -12.68 -4.09 -3.80
CA ASP A 321 -13.86 -4.62 -4.49
C ASP A 321 -13.73 -4.36 -5.99
N LEU A 322 -13.19 -5.33 -6.74
CA LEU A 322 -13.18 -5.32 -8.20
C LEU A 322 -14.58 -4.92 -8.70
N THR A 323 -14.72 -3.69 -9.19
CA THR A 323 -15.95 -3.30 -9.87
C THR A 323 -16.03 -4.12 -11.16
N PRO A 324 -17.22 -4.58 -11.57
CA PRO A 324 -17.38 -5.51 -12.70
C PRO A 324 -16.82 -5.00 -14.03
N ALA A 325 -16.50 -3.71 -14.14
CA ALA A 325 -16.04 -3.06 -15.36
C ALA A 325 -14.70 -3.61 -15.90
N GLY A 326 -13.89 -4.28 -15.09
CA GLY A 326 -12.63 -4.91 -15.54
C GLY A 326 -12.79 -6.31 -16.13
N ARG A 327 -13.96 -6.95 -16.03
CA ARG A 327 -14.14 -8.37 -16.42
C ARG A 327 -14.29 -8.61 -17.92
N ASP A 328 -14.79 -7.62 -18.67
CA ASP A 328 -15.03 -7.81 -20.11
C ASP A 328 -13.74 -7.76 -20.94
N ALA A 329 -12.62 -7.27 -20.37
CA ALA A 329 -11.33 -7.24 -21.04
C ALA A 329 -10.54 -8.57 -20.94
N GLN A 330 -10.78 -9.37 -19.89
CA GLN A 330 -10.08 -10.66 -19.70
C GLN A 330 -10.60 -11.80 -20.58
N LEU A 331 -11.76 -11.64 -21.23
CA LEU A 331 -12.36 -12.68 -22.10
C LEU A 331 -11.95 -12.58 -23.57
N ARG A 332 -10.95 -11.74 -23.89
CA ARG A 332 -10.29 -11.72 -25.22
C ARG A 332 -8.93 -12.42 -25.16
N GLU A 333 -8.87 -13.60 -24.58
CA GLU A 333 -7.81 -14.57 -24.91
C GLU A 333 -8.31 -15.46 -26.06
N GLU A 334 -8.42 -14.89 -27.27
CA GLU A 334 -8.56 -15.68 -28.49
C GLU A 334 -7.55 -15.19 -29.52
N GLU A 335 -6.62 -16.08 -29.86
CA GLU A 335 -5.84 -16.09 -31.10
C GLU A 335 -5.09 -14.78 -31.46
N SER A 336 -4.26 -14.27 -30.56
CA SER A 336 -3.26 -13.27 -30.94
C SER A 336 -2.01 -13.96 -31.50
N ALA A 337 -1.80 -13.74 -32.80
CA ALA A 337 -0.61 -13.98 -33.61
C ALA A 337 0.68 -14.37 -32.86
N ASN A 338 1.36 -15.41 -33.36
CA ASN A 338 2.80 -15.59 -33.13
C ASN A 338 3.46 -14.20 -33.24
N PRO A 339 4.16 -13.71 -32.20
CA PRO A 339 4.87 -12.45 -32.30
C PRO A 339 5.74 -12.52 -33.55
N GLU A 340 5.67 -11.49 -34.40
CA GLU A 340 6.57 -11.34 -35.55
C GLU A 340 7.99 -11.69 -35.10
N ASP A 341 8.72 -12.41 -35.94
CA ASP A 341 10.05 -12.97 -35.65
C ASP A 341 11.01 -11.89 -35.10
N ASP A 342 10.98 -11.73 -33.78
CA ASP A 342 11.64 -10.68 -33.00
C ASP A 342 13.14 -11.01 -32.82
N SER A 343 13.65 -11.96 -33.60
CA SER A 343 15.05 -12.42 -33.57
C SER A 343 16.02 -11.30 -33.93
N GLU A 344 15.59 -10.29 -34.68
CA GLU A 344 16.37 -9.11 -35.05
C GLU A 344 16.32 -7.95 -34.03
N TYR A 345 15.55 -8.06 -32.93
CA TYR A 345 15.49 -6.96 -31.96
C TYR A 345 16.86 -6.69 -31.30
N VAL A 346 17.34 -5.45 -31.46
CA VAL A 346 18.60 -4.95 -30.88
C VAL A 346 18.28 -3.95 -29.77
N ALA A 347 18.58 -4.35 -28.53
CA ALA A 347 18.45 -3.47 -27.39
C ALA A 347 19.42 -2.29 -27.48
N HIS A 348 18.89 -1.09 -27.28
CA HIS A 348 19.64 0.15 -27.20
C HIS A 348 19.00 1.04 -26.13
N PHE A 349 19.81 1.86 -25.45
CA PHE A 349 19.33 2.76 -24.40
C PHE A 349 20.04 4.13 -24.46
N GLY A 350 19.30 5.14 -24.89
CA GLY A 350 19.74 6.52 -25.13
C GLY A 350 19.35 7.49 -24.01
N GLY A 351 19.88 8.72 -24.05
CA GLY A 351 19.43 9.77 -23.12
C GLY A 351 18.00 10.23 -23.43
N GLU A 352 17.63 10.17 -24.70
CA GLU A 352 16.26 10.40 -25.19
C GLU A 352 15.23 9.44 -24.61
N ASP A 353 15.66 8.22 -24.25
CA ASP A 353 14.79 7.21 -23.63
C ASP A 353 14.39 7.56 -22.17
N MET A 354 15.03 8.57 -21.57
CA MET A 354 14.67 9.08 -20.24
C MET A 354 13.57 10.13 -20.30
N ILE A 355 13.32 10.71 -21.47
CA ILE A 355 12.38 11.81 -21.66
C ILE A 355 11.07 11.22 -22.18
N PHE A 356 10.01 11.38 -21.38
CA PHE A 356 8.67 10.95 -21.74
C PHE A 356 7.70 12.11 -21.51
N GLU A 357 7.11 12.60 -22.59
CA GLU A 357 6.04 13.59 -22.54
C GLU A 357 4.73 12.88 -22.94
N PRO A 358 3.84 12.57 -21.99
CA PRO A 358 2.60 11.85 -22.29
C PRO A 358 1.70 12.67 -23.22
N ASP A 359 1.24 12.08 -24.32
CA ASP A 359 0.21 12.66 -25.16
C ASP A 359 -1.16 12.54 -24.46
N PRO A 360 -1.84 13.65 -24.11
CA PRO A 360 -3.16 13.59 -23.49
C PRO A 360 -4.25 12.97 -24.40
N GLY A 361 -3.97 12.75 -25.69
CA GLY A 361 -4.83 12.03 -26.62
C GLY A 361 -4.59 10.51 -26.69
N ASP A 362 -3.51 10.00 -26.10
CA ASP A 362 -3.16 8.58 -26.09
C ASP A 362 -3.57 7.95 -24.73
N GLU A 363 -4.42 6.93 -24.78
CA GLU A 363 -4.94 6.25 -23.58
C GLU A 363 -3.82 5.52 -22.81
N PHE A 364 -2.84 4.95 -23.50
CA PHE A 364 -1.73 4.26 -22.86
C PHE A 364 -0.78 5.22 -22.17
N ASP A 365 -0.52 6.39 -22.76
CA ASP A 365 0.29 7.44 -22.12
C ASP A 365 -0.37 7.93 -20.83
N LEU A 366 -1.69 8.11 -20.84
CA LEU A 366 -2.45 8.48 -19.64
C LEU A 366 -2.40 7.39 -18.56
N LEU A 367 -2.54 6.11 -18.94
CA LEU A 367 -2.43 5.00 -17.99
C LEU A 367 -1.01 4.88 -17.40
N ILE A 368 0.03 5.00 -18.22
CA ILE A 368 1.42 4.96 -17.76
C ILE A 368 1.75 6.15 -16.84
N ALA A 369 1.20 7.33 -17.13
CA ALA A 369 1.29 8.49 -16.26
C ALA A 369 0.55 8.25 -14.94
N ASP A 370 -0.63 7.62 -14.97
CA ASP A 370 -1.41 7.30 -13.76
C ASP A 370 -0.76 6.20 -12.90
N ILE A 371 0.06 5.32 -13.49
CA ILE A 371 0.94 4.40 -12.74
C ILE A 371 2.07 5.18 -12.05
N ALA A 372 2.64 6.20 -12.70
CA ALA A 372 3.69 7.04 -12.12
C ALA A 372 3.17 8.04 -11.07
N ASP A 373 1.88 8.37 -11.11
CA ASP A 373 1.21 9.28 -10.16
C ASP A 373 1.17 8.67 -8.75
N GLU A 374 0.80 9.47 -7.75
CA GLU A 374 0.78 9.06 -6.36
C GLU A 374 -0.53 8.35 -5.97
N GLY A 375 -0.40 7.31 -5.15
CA GLY A 375 -1.54 6.64 -4.52
C GLY A 375 -1.78 5.25 -5.10
N TRP A 376 -1.59 4.24 -4.26
CA TRP A 376 -1.63 2.83 -4.67
C TRP A 376 -2.95 2.38 -5.35
N LYS A 377 -4.08 3.05 -5.11
CA LYS A 377 -5.39 2.69 -5.68
C LYS A 377 -5.46 3.04 -7.15
N SER A 378 -5.10 4.28 -7.50
CA SER A 378 -5.02 4.72 -8.89
C SER A 378 -3.94 3.94 -9.64
N GLN A 379 -2.79 3.71 -9.01
CA GLN A 379 -1.69 2.94 -9.58
C GLN A 379 -2.11 1.50 -9.93
N ASN A 380 -2.68 0.78 -8.96
CA ASN A 380 -3.18 -0.58 -9.18
C ASN A 380 -4.27 -0.62 -10.26
N GLN A 381 -5.24 0.32 -10.20
CA GLN A 381 -6.28 0.41 -11.22
C GLN A 381 -5.71 0.66 -12.62
N ALA A 382 -4.72 1.54 -12.76
CA ALA A 382 -4.09 1.84 -14.04
C ALA A 382 -3.33 0.63 -14.59
N VAL A 383 -2.63 -0.14 -13.75
CA VAL A 383 -2.01 -1.42 -14.15
C VAL A 383 -3.04 -2.40 -14.70
N ARG A 384 -4.16 -2.60 -14.00
CA ARG A 384 -5.24 -3.51 -14.45
C ARG A 384 -5.85 -3.09 -15.79
N GLN A 385 -5.96 -1.78 -16.03
CA GLN A 385 -6.51 -1.24 -17.29
C GLN A 385 -5.50 -1.34 -18.43
N LEU A 386 -4.20 -1.19 -18.15
CA LEU A 386 -3.12 -1.26 -19.12
C LEU A 386 -2.83 -2.71 -19.56
N GLU A 387 -2.90 -3.66 -18.62
CA GLU A 387 -2.47 -5.04 -18.82
C GLU A 387 -3.01 -5.69 -20.12
N PRO A 388 -4.31 -5.59 -20.48
CA PRO A 388 -4.84 -6.18 -21.71
C PRO A 388 -4.23 -5.63 -23.00
N GLY A 389 -3.73 -4.39 -22.99
CA GLY A 389 -3.17 -3.70 -24.16
C GLY A 389 -1.64 -3.63 -24.18
N VAL A 390 -0.95 -4.30 -23.25
CA VAL A 390 0.51 -4.13 -23.06
C VAL A 390 1.35 -4.49 -24.28
N THR A 391 0.84 -5.36 -25.16
CA THR A 391 1.51 -5.76 -26.42
C THR A 391 1.42 -4.70 -27.51
N GLU A 392 0.47 -3.77 -27.41
CA GLU A 392 0.24 -2.69 -28.38
C GLU A 392 1.11 -1.46 -28.11
N LEU A 393 1.79 -1.42 -26.95
CA LEU A 393 2.63 -0.30 -26.54
C LEU A 393 3.78 -0.06 -27.52
N SER A 394 4.04 1.20 -27.81
CA SER A 394 5.24 1.66 -28.50
C SER A 394 6.49 1.45 -27.63
N ARG A 395 7.69 1.52 -28.25
CA ARG A 395 8.95 1.36 -27.50
C ARG A 395 9.10 2.35 -26.35
N SER A 396 8.80 3.64 -26.58
CA SER A 396 8.89 4.68 -25.53
C SER A 396 7.93 4.39 -24.37
N GLN A 397 6.70 3.98 -24.68
CA GLN A 397 5.70 3.58 -23.69
C GLN A 397 6.16 2.37 -22.86
N ARG A 398 6.80 1.37 -23.46
CA ARG A 398 7.33 0.20 -22.74
C ARG A 398 8.47 0.54 -21.78
N LEU A 399 9.39 1.38 -22.22
CA LEU A 399 10.47 1.91 -21.37
C LEU A 399 9.88 2.69 -20.19
N GLN A 400 8.96 3.60 -20.47
CA GLN A 400 8.33 4.39 -19.42
C GLN A 400 7.49 3.51 -18.48
N LEU A 401 6.78 2.51 -18.99
CA LEU A 401 6.04 1.54 -18.18
C LEU A 401 6.96 0.87 -17.15
N GLY A 402 8.12 0.35 -17.57
CA GLY A 402 9.08 -0.26 -16.65
C GLY A 402 9.49 0.69 -15.51
N LYS A 403 9.77 1.95 -15.85
CA LYS A 403 10.12 2.99 -14.87
C LYS A 403 8.96 3.32 -13.92
N SER A 404 7.75 3.51 -14.45
CA SER A 404 6.54 3.79 -13.68
C SER A 404 6.20 2.66 -12.72
N LEU A 405 6.34 1.39 -13.12
CA LEU A 405 6.08 0.24 -12.26
C LEU A 405 7.02 0.20 -11.04
N VAL A 406 8.31 0.48 -11.26
CA VAL A 406 9.31 0.58 -10.18
C VAL A 406 8.97 1.72 -9.23
N LEU A 407 8.62 2.90 -9.76
CA LEU A 407 8.25 4.05 -8.95
C LEU A 407 7.03 3.74 -8.07
N ALA A 408 5.97 3.17 -8.66
CA ALA A 408 4.75 2.81 -7.94
C ALA A 408 4.99 1.74 -6.87
N ALA A 409 5.80 0.72 -7.18
CA ALA A 409 6.19 -0.31 -6.23
C ALA A 409 6.95 0.28 -5.03
N ASN A 410 7.87 1.23 -5.28
CA ASN A 410 8.60 1.96 -4.24
C ASN A 410 7.70 2.87 -3.37
N GLN A 411 6.51 3.21 -3.85
CA GLN A 411 5.48 3.92 -3.10
C GLN A 411 4.53 2.98 -2.34
N GLY A 412 4.73 1.66 -2.43
CA GLY A 412 3.98 0.64 -1.69
C GLY A 412 2.83 0.00 -2.48
N ALA A 413 2.66 0.32 -3.76
CA ALA A 413 1.68 -0.35 -4.62
C ALA A 413 2.16 -1.76 -4.98
N LEU A 414 1.32 -2.77 -4.74
CA LEU A 414 1.69 -4.18 -4.91
C LEU A 414 1.54 -4.65 -6.35
N GLU A 415 0.43 -4.31 -7.00
CA GLU A 415 0.15 -4.78 -8.36
C GLU A 415 1.21 -4.34 -9.39
N PRO A 416 1.79 -3.13 -9.32
CA PRO A 416 2.91 -2.76 -10.16
C PRO A 416 4.11 -3.71 -10.08
N ALA A 417 4.47 -4.16 -8.86
CA ALA A 417 5.57 -5.09 -8.67
C ALA A 417 5.25 -6.49 -9.20
N GLU A 418 4.05 -7.01 -8.89
CA GLU A 418 3.57 -8.32 -9.37
C GLU A 418 3.41 -8.34 -10.90
N PHE A 419 2.93 -7.23 -11.48
CA PHE A 419 2.80 -7.09 -12.93
C PHE A 419 4.17 -7.05 -13.61
N LEU A 420 5.14 -6.33 -13.06
CA LEU A 420 6.52 -6.31 -13.56
C LEU A 420 7.12 -7.73 -13.56
N GLU A 421 7.02 -8.45 -12.44
CA GLU A 421 7.52 -9.82 -12.31
C GLU A 421 6.89 -10.74 -13.36
N ARG A 422 5.55 -10.77 -13.43
CA ARG A 422 4.80 -11.60 -14.37
C ARG A 422 5.11 -11.27 -15.82
N LEU A 423 5.22 -9.98 -16.17
CA LEU A 423 5.54 -9.53 -17.52
C LEU A 423 6.94 -10.00 -17.94
N LEU A 424 7.94 -9.83 -17.07
CA LEU A 424 9.32 -10.22 -17.37
C LEU A 424 9.52 -11.75 -17.41
N ALA A 425 8.79 -12.49 -16.56
CA ALA A 425 8.84 -13.95 -16.53
C ALA A 425 8.06 -14.64 -17.68
N ASN A 426 7.13 -13.95 -18.34
CA ASN A 426 6.27 -14.55 -19.36
C ASN A 426 6.98 -14.67 -20.72
N ALA A 427 7.60 -15.84 -20.96
CA ALA A 427 8.27 -16.16 -22.22
C ALA A 427 7.38 -16.11 -23.48
N ARG A 428 6.04 -16.09 -23.34
CA ARG A 428 5.12 -15.95 -24.48
C ARG A 428 5.03 -14.51 -24.99
N LEU A 429 5.40 -13.53 -24.17
CA LEU A 429 5.45 -12.13 -24.60
C LEU A 429 6.66 -11.89 -25.50
N GLY A 430 6.50 -11.01 -26.50
CA GLY A 430 7.55 -10.64 -27.45
C GLY A 430 8.83 -10.20 -26.75
N LYS A 431 9.98 -10.57 -27.32
CA LYS A 431 11.30 -10.27 -26.75
C LYS A 431 11.53 -8.76 -26.66
N ALA A 432 11.12 -8.00 -27.66
CA ALA A 432 11.20 -6.55 -27.68
C ALA A 432 10.45 -5.93 -26.49
N LEU A 433 9.22 -6.39 -26.23
CA LEU A 433 8.40 -5.91 -25.12
C LEU A 433 9.11 -6.10 -23.78
N ARG A 434 9.51 -7.34 -23.49
CA ARG A 434 10.20 -7.67 -22.23
C ARG A 434 11.54 -6.93 -22.10
N SER A 435 12.27 -6.78 -23.20
CA SER A 435 13.55 -6.05 -23.25
C SER A 435 13.37 -4.56 -22.94
N ASP A 436 12.42 -3.89 -23.59
CA ASP A 436 12.14 -2.47 -23.36
C ASP A 436 11.67 -2.22 -21.92
N VAL A 437 10.78 -3.07 -21.39
CA VAL A 437 10.28 -2.93 -20.01
C VAL A 437 11.39 -3.14 -18.99
N VAL A 438 12.26 -4.17 -19.13
CA VAL A 438 13.37 -4.37 -18.18
C VAL A 438 14.40 -3.24 -18.26
N MET A 439 14.64 -2.68 -19.45
CA MET A 439 15.50 -1.49 -19.59
C MET A 439 14.93 -0.30 -18.82
N GLY A 440 13.63 -0.06 -18.97
CA GLY A 440 12.90 0.97 -18.23
C GLY A 440 12.96 0.78 -16.72
N ALA A 441 12.75 -0.45 -16.24
CA ALA A 441 12.82 -0.78 -14.82
C ALA A 441 14.23 -0.57 -14.25
N ILE A 442 15.28 -1.05 -14.92
CA ILE A 442 16.68 -0.82 -14.50
C ILE A 442 17.00 0.68 -14.49
N ALA A 443 16.56 1.42 -15.52
CA ALA A 443 16.74 2.87 -15.57
C ALA A 443 16.04 3.55 -14.38
N GLY A 444 14.80 3.19 -14.08
CA GLY A 444 14.05 3.73 -12.93
C GLY A 444 14.68 3.44 -11.57
N VAL A 445 15.46 2.36 -11.46
CA VAL A 445 16.22 2.05 -10.24
C VAL A 445 17.56 2.79 -10.20
N PHE A 446 18.35 2.79 -11.27
CA PHE A 446 19.76 3.16 -11.23
C PHE A 446 20.12 4.48 -11.89
N ILE A 447 19.20 5.12 -12.60
CA ILE A 447 19.47 6.31 -13.44
C ILE A 447 18.47 7.43 -13.08
N THR A 448 18.96 8.66 -12.95
CA THR A 448 18.11 9.85 -12.76
C THR A 448 17.43 10.25 -14.06
N ASP A 449 16.43 11.13 -14.00
CA ASP A 449 15.72 11.64 -15.19
C ASP A 449 16.66 12.38 -16.17
N GLU A 450 17.78 12.91 -15.69
CA GLU A 450 18.83 13.53 -16.49
C GLU A 450 19.77 12.51 -17.16
N GLY A 451 19.58 11.22 -16.91
CA GLY A 451 20.41 10.14 -17.44
C GLY A 451 21.71 9.91 -16.67
N GLU A 452 21.86 10.48 -15.48
CA GLU A 452 23.03 10.31 -14.62
C GLU A 452 22.85 9.11 -13.67
N PRO A 453 23.92 8.43 -13.24
CA PRO A 453 23.80 7.36 -12.27
C PRO A 453 23.28 7.83 -10.91
N ASN A 454 22.32 7.11 -10.34
CA ASN A 454 21.68 7.42 -9.07
C ASN A 454 22.06 6.42 -7.95
N LYS A 455 21.87 6.83 -6.68
CA LYS A 455 21.76 5.88 -5.57
C LYS A 455 20.46 5.08 -5.78
N PRO A 456 20.53 3.76 -5.93
CA PRO A 456 19.38 3.00 -6.35
C PRO A 456 18.38 2.82 -5.21
N ARG A 457 17.11 2.67 -5.59
CA ARG A 457 16.01 2.37 -4.66
C ARG A 457 15.02 1.42 -5.35
N ALA A 458 14.79 0.28 -4.75
CA ALA A 458 13.82 -0.71 -5.22
C ALA A 458 13.33 -1.53 -4.02
N THR A 459 12.07 -1.95 -4.06
CA THR A 459 11.55 -2.96 -3.12
C THR A 459 12.07 -4.34 -3.49
N LEU A 460 12.10 -5.28 -2.53
CA LEU A 460 12.57 -6.66 -2.78
C LEU A 460 11.90 -7.34 -3.98
N PRO A 461 10.57 -7.29 -4.19
CA PRO A 461 9.94 -7.88 -5.38
C PRO A 461 10.46 -7.30 -6.70
N VAL A 462 10.71 -5.98 -6.75
CA VAL A 462 11.30 -5.32 -7.94
C VAL A 462 12.74 -5.76 -8.15
N ILE A 463 13.52 -5.85 -7.07
CA ILE A 463 14.91 -6.34 -7.11
C ILE A 463 14.93 -7.75 -7.69
N GLU A 464 14.16 -8.67 -7.13
CA GLU A 464 14.11 -10.06 -7.58
C GLU A 464 13.67 -10.15 -9.05
N ALA A 465 12.64 -9.40 -9.46
CA ALA A 465 12.18 -9.38 -10.85
C ALA A 465 13.28 -8.91 -11.84
N ILE A 466 14.00 -7.83 -11.52
CA ILE A 466 15.07 -7.29 -12.38
C ILE A 466 16.27 -8.25 -12.45
N TYR A 467 16.70 -8.82 -11.33
CA TYR A 467 17.86 -9.74 -11.30
C TYR A 467 17.53 -11.10 -11.94
N ALA A 468 16.31 -11.61 -11.74
CA ALA A 468 15.83 -12.79 -12.44
C ALA A 468 15.81 -12.55 -13.96
N ALA A 469 15.27 -11.41 -14.41
CA ALA A 469 15.26 -11.04 -15.82
C ALA A 469 16.67 -10.91 -16.42
N ALA A 470 17.62 -10.34 -15.68
CA ALA A 470 19.00 -10.22 -16.15
C ALA A 470 19.71 -11.58 -16.31
N SER A 471 19.25 -12.60 -15.59
CA SER A 471 19.73 -13.99 -15.71
C SER A 471 19.11 -14.74 -16.90
N VAL A 472 18.08 -14.19 -17.54
CA VAL A 472 17.47 -14.74 -18.77
C VAL A 472 18.32 -14.32 -19.96
N SER A 473 18.89 -15.29 -20.67
CA SER A 473 19.82 -15.07 -21.80
C SER A 473 19.24 -14.17 -22.91
N GLU A 474 17.93 -14.21 -23.12
CA GLU A 474 17.22 -13.37 -24.10
C GLU A 474 17.23 -11.88 -23.72
N LEU A 475 17.23 -11.57 -22.42
CA LEU A 475 17.11 -10.22 -21.86
C LEU A 475 18.46 -9.64 -21.41
N THR A 476 19.50 -10.45 -21.25
CA THR A 476 20.83 -10.02 -20.78
C THR A 476 21.36 -8.81 -21.57
N ARG A 477 21.24 -8.81 -22.90
CA ARG A 477 21.69 -7.67 -23.74
C ARG A 477 20.91 -6.38 -23.47
N ALA A 478 19.63 -6.49 -23.12
CA ALA A 478 18.81 -5.34 -22.77
C ALA A 478 19.26 -4.74 -21.44
N CYS A 479 19.51 -5.59 -20.43
CA CYS A 479 20.08 -5.15 -19.16
C CYS A 479 21.45 -4.48 -19.36
N GLU A 480 22.34 -5.08 -20.15
CA GLU A 480 23.67 -4.53 -20.46
C GLU A 480 23.60 -3.15 -21.15
N ALA A 481 22.60 -2.92 -22.01
CA ALA A 481 22.44 -1.65 -22.71
C ALA A 481 22.25 -0.46 -21.77
N VAL A 482 21.61 -0.67 -20.62
CA VAL A 482 21.44 0.34 -19.56
C VAL A 482 22.67 0.37 -18.66
N LEU A 483 23.12 -0.79 -18.19
CA LEU A 483 24.19 -0.93 -17.20
C LEU A 483 25.57 -0.51 -17.70
N VAL A 484 25.79 -0.41 -19.02
CA VAL A 484 27.04 0.11 -19.59
C VAL A 484 27.35 1.53 -19.06
N ARG A 485 26.32 2.32 -18.75
CA ARG A 485 26.47 3.67 -18.16
C ARG A 485 26.99 3.65 -16.73
N LEU A 486 26.75 2.56 -16.00
CA LEU A 486 27.19 2.40 -14.62
C LEU A 486 28.62 1.83 -14.54
N GLN A 487 29.18 1.32 -15.63
CA GLN A 487 30.51 0.69 -15.63
C GLN A 487 31.63 1.57 -15.06
N PRO A 488 31.72 2.89 -15.35
CA PRO A 488 32.76 3.75 -14.81
C PRO A 488 32.76 3.85 -13.27
N ILE A 489 31.59 3.64 -12.66
CA ILE A 489 31.36 3.77 -11.22
C ILE A 489 30.84 2.46 -10.60
N ARG A 490 31.01 1.33 -11.29
CA ARG A 490 30.48 0.01 -10.90
C ARG A 490 30.85 -0.37 -9.47
N ARG A 491 32.04 0.06 -9.01
CA ARG A 491 32.53 -0.20 -7.65
C ARG A 491 31.76 0.54 -6.56
N SER A 492 30.96 1.55 -6.88
CA SER A 492 30.10 2.24 -5.92
C SER A 492 28.81 1.49 -5.58
N TYR A 493 28.53 0.38 -6.28
CA TYR A 493 27.38 -0.48 -6.05
C TYR A 493 27.82 -1.83 -5.47
N LEU A 494 26.99 -2.46 -4.65
CA LEU A 494 27.33 -3.77 -4.07
C LEU A 494 27.31 -4.87 -5.14
N ALA A 495 26.21 -4.95 -5.90
CA ALA A 495 26.07 -5.75 -7.10
C ALA A 495 25.29 -4.96 -8.18
N LEU A 496 25.36 -5.39 -9.43
CA LEU A 496 24.52 -4.90 -10.52
C LEU A 496 23.81 -6.09 -11.19
N PRO A 497 22.60 -5.90 -11.77
CA PRO A 497 21.92 -6.95 -12.50
C PRO A 497 22.79 -7.53 -13.63
N GLY A 498 22.68 -8.84 -13.88
CA GLY A 498 23.43 -9.53 -14.95
C GLY A 498 24.87 -9.88 -14.58
N GLU A 499 25.32 -9.51 -13.38
CA GLU A 499 26.53 -10.07 -12.80
C GLU A 499 26.29 -11.52 -12.37
N THR A 500 27.36 -12.32 -12.36
CA THR A 500 27.27 -13.70 -11.87
C THR A 500 26.85 -13.70 -10.41
N GLU A 501 25.94 -14.62 -10.07
CA GLU A 501 25.54 -14.90 -8.70
C GLU A 501 26.76 -15.37 -7.89
N GLU A 502 27.50 -14.41 -7.36
CA GLU A 502 28.54 -14.62 -6.36
C GLU A 502 27.89 -14.34 -5.01
N GLN A 503 27.86 -15.36 -4.14
CA GLN A 503 27.38 -15.15 -2.77
C GLN A 503 28.21 -14.05 -2.11
N LEU A 504 27.55 -12.97 -1.74
CA LEU A 504 28.13 -11.84 -1.03
C LEU A 504 28.20 -12.21 0.45
N ASP A 505 29.39 -12.56 0.92
CA ASP A 505 29.62 -12.84 2.33
C ASP A 505 29.56 -11.53 3.14
N ILE A 506 28.49 -11.39 3.94
CA ILE A 506 28.31 -10.26 4.86
C ILE A 506 28.77 -10.67 6.25
N GLU A 507 29.85 -10.07 6.74
CA GLU A 507 30.35 -10.32 8.09
C GLU A 507 29.71 -9.35 9.08
N LEU A 508 28.92 -9.88 10.02
CA LEU A 508 28.34 -9.11 11.11
C LEU A 508 29.29 -9.06 12.29
N VAL A 509 29.54 -7.84 12.77
CA VAL A 509 30.26 -7.60 14.01
C VAL A 509 29.24 -7.28 15.09
N THR A 510 29.17 -8.13 16.11
CA THR A 510 28.28 -7.97 17.25
C THR A 510 29.04 -7.90 18.57
N ASP A 511 28.53 -7.16 19.55
CA ASP A 511 28.97 -7.21 20.94
C ASP A 511 27.78 -7.60 21.82
N LYS A 512 27.84 -8.79 22.43
CA LYS A 512 26.77 -9.33 23.31
C LYS A 512 25.37 -9.29 22.67
N GLY A 513 25.27 -9.64 21.39
CA GLY A 513 24.02 -9.64 20.63
C GLY A 513 23.53 -8.25 20.19
N VAL A 514 24.34 -7.21 20.37
CA VAL A 514 24.10 -5.87 19.80
C VAL A 514 24.86 -5.78 18.48
N LEU A 515 24.17 -5.41 17.40
CA LEU A 515 24.80 -5.17 16.10
C LEU A 515 25.67 -3.92 16.17
N MET A 516 26.94 -4.05 15.84
CA MET A 516 27.88 -2.92 15.80
C MET A 516 28.17 -2.49 14.37
N ASN A 517 28.30 -3.44 13.44
CA ASN A 517 28.48 -3.17 12.02
C ASN A 517 28.19 -4.40 11.16
N ALA A 518 28.11 -4.21 9.85
CA ALA A 518 28.11 -5.26 8.84
C ALA A 518 29.16 -4.92 7.78
N PHE A 519 29.95 -5.89 7.34
CA PHE A 519 31.03 -5.69 6.38
C PHE A 519 30.88 -6.56 5.14
N VAL A 520 31.32 -6.04 4.00
CA VAL A 520 31.54 -6.80 2.77
C VAL A 520 32.90 -6.43 2.19
N ASN A 521 33.78 -7.42 2.00
CA ASN A 521 35.14 -7.20 1.50
C ASN A 521 35.88 -6.04 2.21
N ASP A 522 35.89 -6.04 3.55
CA ASP A 522 36.45 -4.99 4.42
C ASP A 522 35.75 -3.61 4.38
N ASN A 523 34.70 -3.44 3.58
CA ASN A 523 33.90 -2.20 3.54
C ASN A 523 32.76 -2.28 4.54
N ALA A 524 32.68 -1.29 5.44
CA ALA A 524 31.56 -1.15 6.37
C ALA A 524 30.28 -0.76 5.61
N LEU A 525 29.18 -1.39 5.95
CA LEU A 525 27.84 -1.11 5.42
C LEU A 525 27.00 -0.27 6.39
N LEU A 526 27.41 -0.22 7.66
CA LEU A 526 26.72 0.51 8.72
C LEU A 526 27.65 1.57 9.35
N GLU A 527 27.04 2.64 9.83
CA GLU A 527 27.67 3.76 10.51
C GLU A 527 26.84 4.11 11.75
N ASP A 528 27.52 4.54 12.83
CA ASP A 528 26.89 5.03 14.06
C ASP A 528 26.63 6.54 13.96
N ALA A 529 25.66 7.04 14.74
CA ALA A 529 25.27 8.45 14.76
C ALA A 529 24.85 9.03 13.38
N VAL A 530 24.16 8.23 12.56
CA VAL A 530 23.66 8.69 11.27
C VAL A 530 22.41 9.59 11.42
N PRO A 531 22.12 10.49 10.46
CA PRO A 531 20.87 11.24 10.47
C PRO A 531 19.66 10.30 10.37
N PRO A 532 18.46 10.75 10.83
CA PRO A 532 17.24 9.93 10.81
C PRO A 532 16.89 9.29 9.46
N SER A 533 17.22 9.97 8.36
CA SER A 533 16.97 9.46 7.00
C SER A 533 17.81 8.25 6.60
N ARG A 534 18.82 7.88 7.40
CA ARG A 534 19.70 6.72 7.19
C ARG A 534 19.62 5.68 8.32
N LEU A 535 18.84 5.95 9.38
CA LEU A 535 18.69 5.00 10.48
C LEU A 535 18.10 3.70 9.97
N MET A 536 18.51 2.59 10.60
CA MET A 536 17.84 1.32 10.36
C MET A 536 16.40 1.37 10.90
N PRO A 537 15.43 0.70 10.26
CA PRO A 537 13.99 0.79 10.63
C PRO A 537 13.69 0.37 12.08
N SER A 538 14.52 -0.52 12.62
CA SER A 538 14.42 -1.07 13.99
C SER A 538 15.42 -0.45 14.96
N ALA A 539 16.15 0.60 14.56
CA ALA A 539 17.13 1.26 15.41
C ALA A 539 16.47 1.83 16.68
N GLY A 540 16.98 1.44 17.85
CA GLY A 540 16.55 1.98 19.14
C GLY A 540 15.30 1.34 19.71
N ARG A 541 14.75 0.34 19.03
CA ARG A 541 13.69 -0.50 19.58
C ARG A 541 14.32 -1.55 20.51
N GLU A 542 13.66 -1.87 21.62
CA GLU A 542 14.10 -2.97 22.51
C GLU A 542 13.97 -4.36 21.85
N GLU A 543 13.41 -4.40 20.63
CA GLU A 543 13.19 -5.61 19.85
C GLU A 543 14.47 -6.11 19.18
N LYS A 544 14.65 -7.43 19.19
CA LYS A 544 15.68 -8.07 18.37
C LYS A 544 15.11 -8.37 17.00
N ILE A 545 15.92 -8.18 15.96
CA ILE A 545 15.58 -8.59 14.60
C ILE A 545 16.27 -9.90 14.26
N SER A 546 15.62 -10.71 13.43
CA SER A 546 16.23 -11.96 12.95
C SER A 546 17.37 -11.68 11.96
N LEU A 547 18.33 -12.58 11.83
CA LEU A 547 19.37 -12.44 10.80
C LEU A 547 18.79 -12.42 9.38
N ALA A 548 17.69 -13.13 9.13
CA ALA A 548 17.01 -13.12 7.82
C ALA A 548 16.44 -11.73 7.52
N GLU A 549 15.72 -11.14 8.47
CA GLU A 549 15.17 -9.78 8.36
C GLU A 549 16.28 -8.72 8.19
N LEU A 550 17.41 -8.85 8.90
CA LEU A 550 18.58 -8.00 8.67
C LEU A 550 19.12 -8.15 7.24
N GLY A 551 19.11 -9.37 6.69
CA GLY A 551 19.46 -9.63 5.30
C GLY A 551 18.54 -8.95 4.32
N ASP A 552 17.24 -9.03 4.53
CA ASP A 552 16.24 -8.34 3.72
C ASP A 552 16.44 -6.82 3.74
N LEU A 553 16.72 -6.24 4.92
CA LEU A 553 17.03 -4.81 5.07
C LEU A 553 18.30 -4.38 4.33
N LEU A 554 19.35 -5.20 4.37
CA LEU A 554 20.59 -4.94 3.62
C LEU A 554 20.37 -5.11 2.11
N ALA A 555 19.64 -6.14 1.72
CA ALA A 555 19.31 -6.44 0.32
C ALA A 555 18.51 -5.29 -0.31
N GLU A 556 17.49 -4.79 0.39
CA GLU A 556 16.70 -3.66 -0.06
C GLU A 556 17.51 -2.35 -0.06
N GLU A 557 18.30 -2.08 0.99
CA GLU A 557 19.14 -0.88 1.01
C GLU A 557 20.14 -0.87 -0.14
N PHE A 558 20.84 -1.97 -0.41
CA PHE A 558 21.91 -2.04 -1.41
C PHE A 558 21.44 -2.51 -2.80
N VAL A 559 20.14 -2.76 -2.96
CA VAL A 559 19.47 -3.15 -4.21
C VAL A 559 20.10 -4.41 -4.82
N VAL A 560 20.15 -5.46 -4.01
CA VAL A 560 20.64 -6.80 -4.38
C VAL A 560 19.65 -7.88 -3.91
N PRO A 561 19.54 -9.03 -4.60
CA PRO A 561 18.66 -10.11 -4.16
C PRO A 561 19.02 -10.57 -2.74
N ALA A 562 18.01 -10.83 -1.90
CA ALA A 562 18.26 -11.31 -0.53
C ALA A 562 18.98 -12.68 -0.55
N SER A 563 18.69 -13.48 -1.58
CA SER A 563 19.34 -14.78 -1.85
C SER A 563 20.86 -14.68 -2.10
N TRP A 564 21.36 -13.50 -2.51
CA TRP A 564 22.79 -13.30 -2.76
C TRP A 564 23.55 -12.98 -1.47
N LEU A 565 22.88 -12.56 -0.41
CA LEU A 565 23.51 -12.19 0.85
C LEU A 565 23.70 -13.42 1.74
N LYS A 566 24.96 -13.75 2.01
CA LYS A 566 25.31 -14.77 2.98
C LYS A 566 25.79 -14.13 4.26
N ILE A 567 24.87 -14.03 5.22
CA ILE A 567 25.15 -13.45 6.52
C ILE A 567 25.98 -14.42 7.36
N ARG A 568 27.18 -13.98 7.73
CA ARG A 568 28.08 -14.65 8.67
C ARG A 568 28.14 -13.81 9.94
N THR A 569 27.95 -14.46 11.07
CA THR A 569 28.09 -13.83 12.38
C THR A 569 29.18 -14.53 13.16
N THR A 570 29.96 -13.77 13.92
CA THR A 570 30.92 -14.34 14.89
C THR A 570 30.22 -14.96 16.11
N SER A 571 28.94 -14.65 16.29
CA SER A 571 28.08 -15.18 17.36
C SER A 571 27.24 -16.36 16.85
N THR A 572 26.79 -17.24 17.74
CA THR A 572 25.81 -18.29 17.42
C THR A 572 24.36 -17.79 17.49
N GLU A 573 24.16 -16.50 17.73
CA GLU A 573 22.83 -15.88 17.85
C GLU A 573 22.12 -15.80 16.48
N SER A 574 20.84 -16.15 16.47
CA SER A 574 19.95 -16.05 15.30
C SER A 574 19.26 -14.69 15.18
N GLU A 575 19.47 -13.82 16.17
CA GLU A 575 18.82 -12.52 16.30
C GLU A 575 19.80 -11.50 16.89
N VAL A 576 19.66 -10.23 16.52
CA VAL A 576 20.49 -9.13 17.01
C VAL A 576 19.63 -7.93 17.39
N SER A 577 20.09 -7.16 18.38
CA SER A 577 19.50 -5.87 18.72
C SER A 577 20.17 -4.74 17.94
N ILE A 578 19.40 -3.74 17.52
CA ILE A 578 19.88 -2.63 16.70
C ILE A 578 20.00 -1.35 17.56
N PRO A 579 21.20 -0.78 17.73
CA PRO A 579 21.38 0.47 18.46
C PRO A 579 20.54 1.62 17.89
N GLU A 580 20.12 2.55 18.75
CA GLU A 580 19.29 3.72 18.41
C GLU A 580 19.85 4.57 17.26
N ASN A 581 21.17 4.68 17.18
CA ASN A 581 21.84 5.57 16.24
C ASN A 581 22.54 4.83 15.09
N LEU A 582 22.38 3.50 15.01
CA LEU A 582 22.98 2.72 13.95
C LEU A 582 22.14 2.83 12.67
N GLY A 583 22.80 3.08 11.55
CA GLY A 583 22.15 3.08 10.26
C GLY A 583 23.10 2.82 9.11
N PHE A 584 22.61 2.99 7.88
CA PHE A 584 23.36 2.68 6.68
C PHE A 584 24.39 3.77 6.37
N ILE A 585 25.56 3.38 5.85
CA ILE A 585 26.56 4.33 5.37
C ILE A 585 26.02 5.23 4.25
N LYS A 586 26.65 6.39 4.06
CA LYS A 586 26.36 7.24 2.89
C LYS A 586 27.05 6.62 1.67
N TRP A 587 26.29 5.96 0.81
CA TRP A 587 26.81 5.25 -0.35
C TRP A 587 26.14 5.69 -1.67
N GLY A 588 26.68 5.22 -2.79
CA GLY A 588 26.19 5.50 -4.14
C GLY A 588 27.18 6.30 -5.01
N PRO A 589 26.80 6.60 -6.26
CA PRO A 589 27.67 7.20 -7.28
C PRO A 589 28.42 8.47 -6.87
N HIS A 590 27.78 9.30 -6.04
CA HIS A 590 28.29 10.61 -5.66
C HIS A 590 28.85 10.65 -4.23
N SER A 591 28.91 9.52 -3.51
CA SER A 591 29.41 9.51 -2.14
C SER A 591 30.93 9.35 -2.05
N GLY A 592 31.57 8.85 -3.12
CA GLY A 592 32.98 8.47 -3.12
C GLY A 592 33.27 7.14 -2.42
N VAL A 593 32.24 6.45 -1.90
CA VAL A 593 32.38 5.11 -1.32
C VAL A 593 32.41 4.07 -2.43
N MET A 594 33.33 3.12 -2.31
CA MET A 594 33.41 1.92 -3.14
C MET A 594 33.01 0.74 -2.26
N LEU A 595 31.97 0.00 -2.66
CA LEU A 595 31.49 -1.20 -1.98
C LEU A 595 32.17 -2.48 -2.50
N ARG A 596 33.01 -2.36 -3.54
CA ARG A 596 33.73 -3.47 -4.19
C ARG A 596 35.22 -3.23 -4.32
#